data_AF-A0A2H3D1B6-F1
#
_entry.id   AF-A0A2H3D1B6-F1
#
_cell.length_a   1.000
_cell.length_b   1.000
_cell.length_c   1.000
_cell.angle_alpha   90.00
_cell.angle_beta   90.00
_cell.angle_gamma   90.00
#
_symmetry.space_group_name_H-M   'P 1'
#
loop_
_entity.id
_entity.type
_entity.pdbx_description
1 polymer ?
#
loop_
_entity_poly.entity_id
_entity_poly.type
_entity_poly.pdbx_seq_one_letter_code
_entity_poly.pdbx_strand_id
1 'polypeptide(L)'
;IYYISFPKDNLASKTVVYLLWLTETVQTVSNMIDTFDMFCTNFANVSGLDDVRLIWFNINILAGFAGCIAQLFYTWRMYKFSK
;
A
#
# COMPACT_ATOMS: atom_id res chain seq x y z
N ILE A 1 9.85 2.77 15.70
CA ILE A 1 11.32 2.65 15.55
C ILE A 1 11.90 3.69 14.58
N TYR A 2 11.21 4.08 13.50
CA TYR A 2 11.72 5.06 12.50
C TYR A 2 11.93 6.49 13.02
N TYR A 3 11.07 6.97 13.92
CA TYR A 3 11.14 8.35 14.44
C TYR A 3 12.39 8.62 15.29
N ILE A 4 12.92 7.59 15.95
CA ILE A 4 14.04 7.69 16.89
C ILE A 4 15.38 7.66 16.16
N SER A 5 15.50 6.88 15.07
CA SER A 5 16.77 6.68 14.38
C SER A 5 17.17 7.82 13.44
N PHE A 6 16.22 8.66 12.98
CA PHE A 6 16.52 9.75 12.03
C PHE A 6 15.78 11.05 12.39
N PRO A 7 16.25 11.81 13.39
CA PRO A 7 15.64 13.09 13.79
C PRO A 7 15.90 14.22 12.77
N LYS A 8 16.92 14.06 11.92
CA LYS A 8 17.43 15.10 10.99
C LYS A 8 17.22 14.78 9.50
N ASP A 9 16.35 13.81 9.20
CA ASP A 9 16.07 13.41 7.82
C ASP A 9 15.09 14.35 7.12
N ASN A 10 15.24 14.46 5.80
CA ASN A 10 14.42 15.36 5.00
C ASN A 10 12.94 14.98 5.14
N LEU A 11 12.06 15.96 5.36
CA LEU A 11 10.61 15.78 5.46
C LEU A 11 10.05 14.87 4.36
N ALA A 12 10.63 14.91 3.16
CA ALA A 12 10.31 14.03 2.04
C ALA A 12 10.39 12.53 2.36
N SER A 13 11.45 12.05 3.04
CA SER A 13 11.59 10.62 3.35
C SER A 13 10.56 10.17 4.40
N LYS A 14 10.33 11.01 5.43
CA LYS A 14 9.30 10.77 6.44
C LYS A 14 7.90 10.74 5.83
N THR A 15 7.57 11.67 4.93
CA THR A 15 6.28 11.72 4.25
C THR A 15 6.05 10.49 3.37
N VAL A 16 7.07 10.05 2.63
CA VAL A 16 6.98 8.83 1.79
C VAL A 16 6.74 7.59 2.64
N VAL A 17 7.48 7.41 3.74
CA VAL A 17 7.28 6.25 4.63
C VAL A 17 5.89 6.26 5.26
N TYR A 18 5.39 7.41 5.69
CA TYR A 18 4.05 7.52 6.24
C TYR A 18 2.96 7.23 5.20
N LEU A 19 3.09 7.76 3.98
CA LEU A 19 2.14 7.50 2.88
C LEU A 19 2.15 6.02 2.49
N LEU A 20 3.32 5.41 2.39
CA LEU A 20 3.45 3.99 2.08
C LEU A 20 2.81 3.15 3.18
N TRP A 21 3.12 3.43 4.44
CA TRP A 21 2.56 2.72 5.58
C TRP A 21 1.03 2.82 5.64
N LEU A 22 0.47 4.02 5.40
CA LEU A 22 -0.97 4.22 5.38
C LEU A 22 -1.62 3.46 4.22
N THR A 23 -1.02 3.50 3.03
CA THR A 23 -1.50 2.79 1.84
C THR A 23 -1.52 1.27 2.06
N GLU A 24 -0.42 0.70 2.57
CA GLU A 24 -0.29 -0.72 2.88
C GLU A 24 -1.30 -1.17 3.96
N THR A 25 -1.53 -0.31 4.97
CA THR A 25 -2.50 -0.60 6.03
C THR A 25 -3.92 -0.66 5.45
N VAL A 26 -4.30 0.30 4.61
CA VAL A 26 -5.61 0.32 3.94
C VAL A 26 -5.79 -0.89 3.02
N GLN A 27 -4.76 -1.26 2.26
CA GLN A 27 -4.77 -2.46 1.42
C GLN A 27 -4.95 -3.74 2.25
N THR A 28 -4.19 -3.87 3.34
CA THR A 28 -4.23 -5.05 4.22
C THR A 28 -5.59 -5.20 4.89
N VAL A 29 -6.17 -4.12 5.41
CA VAL A 29 -7.49 -4.13 6.04
C VAL A 29 -8.58 -4.47 5.02
N SER A 30 -8.52 -3.89 3.82
CA SER A 30 -9.48 -4.19 2.75
C SER A 30 -9.42 -5.65 2.35
N ASN A 31 -8.22 -6.21 2.15
CA ASN A 31 -8.02 -7.63 1.87
C ASN A 31 -8.52 -8.53 3.00
N MET A 32 -8.33 -8.13 4.26
CA MET A 32 -8.80 -8.89 5.41
C MET A 32 -10.33 -8.95 5.48
N ILE A 33 -11.02 -7.84 5.19
CA ILE A 33 -12.48 -7.80 5.14
C ILE A 33 -13.01 -8.65 3.99
N ASP A 34 -12.41 -8.53 2.80
CA ASP A 34 -12.80 -9.31 1.62
C ASP A 34 -12.60 -10.82 1.84
N THR A 35 -11.45 -11.19 2.42
CA THR A 35 -11.16 -12.57 2.84
C THR A 35 -12.17 -13.04 3.89
N PHE A 36 -12.46 -12.22 4.90
CA PHE A 36 -13.41 -12.60 5.94
C PHE A 36 -14.82 -12.81 5.37
N ASP A 37 -15.27 -11.96 4.44
CA ASP A 37 -16.59 -12.10 3.84
C ASP A 37 -16.70 -13.35 2.94
N MET A 38 -15.64 -13.63 2.17
CA MET A 38 -15.52 -14.84 1.36
C MET A 38 -15.52 -16.12 2.21
N PHE A 39 -14.81 -16.13 3.34
CA PHE A 39 -14.62 -17.33 4.15
C PHE A 39 -15.64 -17.51 5.29
N CYS A 40 -16.25 -16.44 5.81
CA CYS A 40 -17.16 -16.53 6.97
C CYS A 40 -18.62 -16.26 6.61
N THR A 41 -18.91 -15.30 5.72
CA THR A 41 -20.28 -14.91 5.38
C THR A 41 -20.82 -15.69 4.18
N ASN A 42 -20.00 -15.88 3.16
CA ASN A 42 -20.39 -16.50 1.88
C ASN A 42 -19.82 -17.91 1.69
N PHE A 43 -19.47 -18.60 2.78
CA PHE A 43 -18.95 -19.96 2.73
C PHE A 43 -19.98 -20.89 2.07
N ALA A 44 -19.68 -21.37 0.85
CA ALA A 44 -20.50 -22.17 -0.08
C ALA A 44 -21.35 -21.43 -1.13
N ASN A 45 -21.31 -20.09 -1.23
CA ASN A 45 -21.92 -19.36 -2.34
C ASN A 45 -20.90 -18.98 -3.42
N VAL A 46 -20.75 -19.84 -4.44
CA VAL A 46 -19.89 -19.61 -5.61
C VAL A 46 -20.28 -18.38 -6.45
N SER A 47 -21.47 -17.82 -6.24
CA SER A 47 -21.88 -16.56 -6.90
C SER A 47 -21.24 -15.33 -6.26
N GLY A 48 -20.86 -15.39 -4.98
CA GLY A 48 -20.11 -14.33 -4.30
C GLY A 48 -18.62 -14.34 -4.64
N LEU A 49 -18.10 -15.42 -5.24
CA LEU A 49 -16.73 -15.48 -5.76
C LEU A 49 -16.52 -14.61 -7.02
N ASP A 50 -17.58 -14.14 -7.67
CA ASP A 50 -17.48 -13.18 -8.78
C ASP A 50 -17.25 -11.73 -8.29
N ASP A 51 -17.45 -11.47 -6.98
CA ASP A 51 -17.11 -10.20 -6.33
C ASP A 51 -15.60 -10.03 -6.04
N VAL A 52 -14.75 -10.80 -6.72
CA VAL A 52 -13.27 -10.62 -6.82
C VAL A 52 -12.87 -9.28 -7.50
N ARG A 53 -13.81 -8.37 -7.71
CA ARG A 53 -13.57 -6.99 -8.15
C ARG A 53 -12.64 -6.22 -7.22
N LEU A 54 -12.70 -6.46 -5.91
CA LEU A 54 -11.88 -5.73 -4.93
C LEU A 54 -10.41 -6.19 -4.92
N ILE A 55 -10.15 -7.48 -5.16
CA ILE A 55 -8.80 -8.04 -5.23
C ILE A 55 -8.06 -7.46 -6.43
N TRP A 56 -8.69 -7.41 -7.60
CA TRP A 56 -8.06 -6.82 -8.80
C TRP A 56 -7.75 -5.33 -8.60
N PHE A 57 -8.64 -4.58 -7.93
CA PHE A 57 -8.42 -3.18 -7.59
C PHE A 57 -7.27 -3.01 -6.59
N ASN A 58 -7.23 -3.78 -5.51
CA ASN A 58 -6.15 -3.73 -4.52
C ASN A 58 -4.79 -4.11 -5.13
N ILE A 59 -4.73 -5.20 -5.89
CA ILE A 59 -3.48 -5.69 -6.47
C ILE A 59 -2.95 -4.74 -7.54
N ASN A 60 -3.79 -4.18 -8.41
CA ASN A 60 -3.29 -3.36 -9.51
C ASN A 60 -3.15 -1.88 -9.14
N ILE A 61 -4.16 -1.30 -8.49
CA ILE A 61 -4.23 0.15 -8.28
C ILE A 61 -3.45 0.55 -7.03
N LEU A 62 -3.65 -0.14 -5.89
CA LEU A 62 -2.89 0.19 -4.68
C LEU A 62 -1.42 -0.19 -4.81
N ALA A 63 -1.10 -1.37 -5.35
CA ALA A 63 0.30 -1.76 -5.55
C ALA A 63 1.00 -0.88 -6.60
N GLY A 64 0.30 -0.51 -7.68
CA GLY A 64 0.81 0.44 -8.68
C GLY A 64 1.07 1.81 -8.08
N PHE A 65 0.16 2.32 -7.26
CA PHE A 65 0.31 3.60 -6.56
C PHE A 65 1.49 3.59 -5.58
N ALA A 66 1.64 2.52 -4.79
CA ALA A 66 2.79 2.31 -3.92
C ALA A 66 4.10 2.26 -4.72
N GLY A 67 4.09 1.59 -5.88
CA GLY A 67 5.21 1.55 -6.83
C GLY A 67 5.58 2.93 -7.38
N CYS A 68 4.60 3.74 -7.78
CA CYS A 68 4.82 5.12 -8.24
C CYS A 68 5.45 5.99 -7.14
N ILE A 69 4.96 5.88 -5.90
CA ILE A 69 5.53 6.60 -4.75
C ILE A 69 6.98 6.18 -4.53
N ALA A 70 7.27 4.88 -4.57
CA ALA A 70 8.62 4.35 -4.42
C ALA A 70 9.55 4.85 -5.55
N GLN A 71 9.11 4.83 -6.81
CA GLN A 71 9.89 5.32 -7.95
C GLN A 71 10.17 6.83 -7.83
N LEU A 72 9.16 7.65 -7.52
CA LEU A 72 9.35 9.08 -7.29
C LEU A 72 10.36 9.36 -6.17
N PHE A 73 10.35 8.57 -5.10
CA PHE A 73 11.34 8.66 -4.03
C PHE A 73 12.75 8.29 -4.49
N TYR A 74 12.90 7.23 -5.28
CA TYR A 74 14.20 6.86 -5.87
C TYR A 74 14.72 7.92 -6.83
N THR A 75 13.87 8.46 -7.71
CA THR A 75 14.23 9.55 -8.62
C THR A 75 14.65 10.80 -7.86
N TRP A 76 13.93 11.18 -6.79
CA TRP A 76 14.31 12.30 -5.94
C TRP A 76 15.67 12.10 -5.26
N ARG A 77 15.94 10.89 -4.75
CA ARG A 77 17.27 10.55 -4.21
C ARG A 77 18.36 10.66 -5.27
N MET A 78 18.15 10.12 -6.47
CA MET A 78 19.13 10.21 -7.57
C MET A 78 19.39 11.66 -7.98
N TYR A 79 18.35 12.48 -8.08
CA TYR A 79 18.47 13.91 -8.38
C TYR A 79 19.31 14.65 -7.33
N LYS A 80 19.13 14.32 -6.06
CA LYS A 80 19.91 14.88 -4.94
C LYS A 80 21.41 14.52 -5.00
N PHE A 81 21.77 13.36 -5.57
CA PHE A 81 23.16 12.94 -5.74
C PHE A 81 23.79 13.43 -7.05
N SER A 82 22.99 13.78 -8.04
CA SER A 82 23.45 14.32 -9.32
C SER A 82 23.88 15.80 -9.25
N LYS A 83 23.65 16.47 -8.12
CA LYS A 83 23.99 17.87 -7.87
C LYS A 83 24.95 17.96 -6.69
#